data_AF-A0A519SR70-F1
#
_entry.id   AF-A0A519SR70-F1
#
_cell.length_a   1.000
_cell.length_b   1.000
_cell.length_c   1.000
_cell.angle_alpha   90.00
_cell.angle_beta   90.00
_cell.angle_gamma   90.00
#
_symmetry.space_group_name_H-M   'P 1'
#
loop_
_entity.id
_entity.type
_entity.pdbx_description
1 polymer ?
#
loop_
_entity_poly.entity_id
_entity_poly.type
_entity_poly.pdbx_seq_one_letter_code
_entity_poly.pdbx_strand_id
1 'polypeptide(L)'
;MTLIKSISGIRGTIGGPTGQGLTPLDVVKYAAAYGTWVTTQNTDSKLVVIGRDARLSGDMVSRLVAATLQGLGLDVLDLGLSTTPTVELVVPARRAAGGIILTASHNPKQWNALKLLNAQGEFISDSEGHQVLALADSEAFDFAPVTKLGSYQTDDTTLTAHIDAILALPLVDVEAIRKHKFRVVVDAVNSSGGIAVPQLLAALGVETVEKLHCEPTGDFAHNPEPLPENLRDIAKILEKGGFDLGIVVDPDVDRLALVSENGEMFGEEYTLVAVADYVLKANGGGNTVSNRSSTRALR
;
A
#
# COMPACT_ATOMS: atom_id res chain seq x y z
N MET A 1 -24.09 2.73 -4.12
CA MET A 1 -23.00 1.73 -4.08
C MET A 1 -22.24 1.80 -5.37
N THR A 2 -20.97 1.46 -5.35
CA THR A 2 -20.11 1.64 -6.51
C THR A 2 -19.13 0.49 -6.62
N LEU A 3 -18.93 0.00 -7.83
CA LEU A 3 -17.88 -0.93 -8.22
C LEU A 3 -17.16 -0.34 -9.44
N ILE A 4 -15.85 -0.18 -9.34
CA ILE A 4 -14.99 0.41 -10.37
C ILE A 4 -13.93 -0.62 -10.74
N LYS A 5 -13.78 -0.87 -12.03
CA LYS A 5 -12.76 -1.74 -12.61
C LYS A 5 -11.75 -0.86 -13.35
N SER A 6 -10.51 -0.81 -12.90
CA SER A 6 -9.47 0.04 -13.50
C SER A 6 -8.06 -0.52 -13.24
N ILE A 7 -7.05 0.10 -13.85
CA ILE A 7 -5.63 -0.21 -13.60
C ILE A 7 -5.22 -0.11 -12.12
N SER A 8 -5.85 0.79 -11.34
CA SER A 8 -5.60 0.94 -9.90
C SER A 8 -6.30 -0.13 -9.05
N GLY A 9 -6.78 -1.21 -9.69
CA GLY A 9 -7.48 -2.31 -9.05
C GLY A 9 -9.00 -2.28 -9.21
N ILE A 10 -9.62 -3.31 -8.63
CA ILE A 10 -11.06 -3.53 -8.61
C ILE A 10 -11.57 -3.07 -7.25
N ARG A 11 -12.16 -1.88 -7.20
CA ARG A 11 -12.55 -1.20 -5.95
C ARG A 11 -14.04 -0.96 -5.87
N GLY A 12 -14.58 -1.03 -4.66
CA GLY A 12 -15.98 -0.73 -4.45
C GLY A 12 -16.37 -0.56 -3.00
N THR A 13 -17.59 -0.06 -2.78
CA THR A 13 -18.19 0.00 -1.46
C THR A 13 -18.63 -1.40 -1.03
N ILE A 14 -18.38 -1.75 0.23
CA ILE A 14 -18.86 -3.01 0.83
C ILE A 14 -20.37 -2.93 1.10
N GLY A 15 -21.09 -4.01 0.81
CA GLY A 15 -22.53 -4.16 1.07
C GLY A 15 -23.40 -4.20 -0.20
N GLY A 16 -24.71 -4.37 0.03
CA GLY A 16 -25.80 -4.42 -0.96
C GLY A 16 -25.69 -5.50 -2.05
N PRO A 17 -26.40 -5.36 -3.18
CA PRO A 17 -26.45 -6.38 -4.24
C PRO A 17 -25.12 -6.63 -4.96
N THR A 18 -24.93 -7.87 -5.38
CA THR A 18 -23.80 -8.37 -6.18
C THR A 18 -23.62 -7.56 -7.47
N GLY A 19 -22.38 -7.28 -7.86
CA GLY A 19 -22.06 -6.54 -9.08
C GLY A 19 -22.30 -5.02 -9.01
N GLN A 20 -22.84 -4.51 -7.90
CA GLN A 20 -23.02 -3.06 -7.67
C GLN A 20 -22.09 -2.49 -6.59
N GLY A 21 -21.36 -3.36 -5.90
CA GLY A 21 -20.36 -3.03 -4.89
C GLY A 21 -19.26 -4.09 -4.90
N LEU A 22 -18.35 -4.05 -3.92
CA LEU A 22 -17.38 -5.11 -3.71
C LEU A 22 -17.94 -6.12 -2.70
N THR A 23 -18.95 -6.89 -3.11
CA THR A 23 -19.58 -7.90 -2.24
C THR A 23 -18.67 -9.13 -2.08
N PRO A 24 -18.93 -10.03 -1.11
CA PRO A 24 -18.16 -11.26 -0.98
C PRO A 24 -18.09 -12.10 -2.26
N LEU A 25 -19.18 -12.17 -3.05
CA LEU A 25 -19.16 -12.90 -4.33
C LEU A 25 -18.31 -12.18 -5.38
N ASP A 26 -18.31 -10.84 -5.40
CA ASP A 26 -17.45 -10.07 -6.29
C ASP A 26 -15.97 -10.31 -5.94
N VAL A 27 -15.62 -10.31 -4.65
CA VAL A 27 -14.25 -10.61 -4.18
C VAL A 27 -13.80 -11.99 -4.65
N VAL A 28 -14.61 -13.03 -4.45
CA VAL A 28 -14.30 -14.40 -4.89
C VAL A 28 -14.14 -14.46 -6.41
N LYS A 29 -15.07 -13.87 -7.17
CA LYS A 29 -15.02 -13.85 -8.65
C LYS A 29 -13.72 -13.22 -9.15
N TYR A 30 -13.35 -12.04 -8.66
CA TYR A 30 -12.16 -11.35 -9.15
C TYR A 30 -10.85 -11.97 -8.65
N ALA A 31 -10.83 -12.52 -7.43
CA ALA A 31 -9.70 -13.29 -6.93
C ALA A 31 -9.49 -14.59 -7.75
N ALA A 32 -10.58 -15.28 -8.13
CA ALA A 32 -10.50 -16.48 -8.95
C ALA A 32 -9.99 -16.18 -10.36
N ALA A 33 -10.49 -15.10 -10.97
CA ALA A 33 -10.03 -14.63 -12.27
C ALA A 33 -8.55 -14.23 -12.26
N TYR A 34 -8.12 -13.48 -11.24
CA TYR A 34 -6.72 -13.11 -11.08
C TYR A 34 -5.83 -14.34 -10.84
N GLY A 35 -6.22 -15.24 -9.93
CA GLY A 35 -5.44 -16.46 -9.66
C GLY A 35 -5.29 -17.32 -10.91
N THR A 36 -6.35 -17.44 -11.72
CA THR A 36 -6.29 -18.14 -13.00
C THR A 36 -5.34 -17.45 -13.98
N TRP A 37 -5.42 -16.12 -14.10
CA TRP A 37 -4.48 -15.34 -14.90
C TRP A 37 -3.02 -15.54 -14.45
N VAL A 38 -2.75 -15.57 -13.15
CA VAL A 38 -1.41 -15.84 -12.61
C VAL A 38 -0.86 -17.19 -13.12
N THR A 39 -1.70 -18.23 -13.19
CA THR A 39 -1.26 -19.55 -13.71
C THR A 39 -0.94 -19.58 -15.19
N THR A 40 -1.42 -18.61 -15.97
CA THR A 40 -1.10 -18.50 -17.40
C THR A 40 0.16 -17.69 -17.66
N GLN A 41 0.66 -16.98 -16.63
CA GLN A 41 1.95 -16.31 -16.70
C GLN A 41 3.05 -17.37 -16.60
N ASN A 42 4.07 -17.28 -17.45
CA ASN A 42 5.19 -18.23 -17.51
C ASN A 42 6.12 -18.08 -16.29
N THR A 43 5.60 -18.35 -15.10
CA THR A 43 6.35 -18.35 -13.84
C THR A 43 6.41 -19.77 -13.29
N ASP A 44 7.56 -20.16 -12.73
CA ASP A 44 7.72 -21.48 -12.09
C ASP A 44 7.10 -21.54 -10.68
N SER A 45 6.44 -20.46 -10.25
CA SER A 45 5.94 -20.26 -8.88
C SER A 45 4.43 -20.40 -8.83
N LYS A 46 3.92 -20.90 -7.71
CA LYS A 46 2.48 -20.92 -7.39
C LYS A 46 2.13 -19.98 -6.25
N LEU A 47 3.11 -19.23 -5.75
CA LEU A 47 2.96 -18.37 -4.59
C LEU A 47 2.32 -17.04 -5.00
N VAL A 48 1.28 -16.63 -4.29
CA VAL A 48 0.69 -15.30 -4.38
C VAL A 48 0.83 -14.63 -3.02
N VAL A 49 1.40 -13.42 -3.01
CA VAL A 49 1.54 -12.62 -1.79
C VAL A 49 0.30 -11.76 -1.60
N ILE A 50 -0.28 -11.74 -0.41
CA ILE A 50 -1.38 -10.84 -0.08
C ILE A 50 -1.03 -9.98 1.13
N GLY A 51 -1.56 -8.76 1.17
CA GLY A 51 -1.44 -7.87 2.32
C GLY A 51 -2.57 -6.86 2.32
N ARG A 52 -2.88 -6.29 3.48
CA ARG A 52 -4.02 -5.38 3.63
C ARG A 52 -3.69 -4.16 4.48
N ASP A 53 -4.46 -3.11 4.27
CA ASP A 53 -4.53 -2.01 5.23
C ASP A 53 -5.48 -2.35 6.40
N ALA A 54 -5.69 -1.38 7.29
CA ALA A 54 -6.51 -1.58 8.48
C ALA A 54 -8.02 -1.47 8.27
N ARG A 55 -8.53 -1.18 7.06
CA ARG A 55 -9.97 -0.99 6.81
C ARG A 55 -10.80 -2.08 7.46
N LEU A 56 -11.96 -1.71 7.99
CA LEU A 56 -12.86 -2.61 8.73
C LEU A 56 -13.22 -3.91 7.98
N SER A 57 -13.31 -3.85 6.65
CA SER A 57 -13.63 -5.01 5.81
C SER A 57 -12.40 -5.85 5.43
N GLY A 58 -11.18 -5.39 5.74
CA GLY A 58 -9.93 -5.98 5.27
C GLY A 58 -9.72 -7.43 5.67
N ASP A 59 -10.01 -7.80 6.92
CA ASP A 59 -9.88 -9.21 7.38
C ASP A 59 -10.82 -10.15 6.62
N MET A 60 -12.07 -9.74 6.41
CA MET A 60 -13.06 -10.52 5.67
C MET A 60 -12.66 -10.68 4.20
N VAL A 61 -12.23 -9.59 3.54
CA VAL A 61 -11.77 -9.64 2.14
C VAL A 61 -10.51 -10.51 2.02
N SER A 62 -9.55 -10.39 2.93
CA SER A 62 -8.31 -11.21 2.92
C SER A 62 -8.59 -12.69 2.98
N ARG A 63 -9.47 -13.12 3.89
CA ARG A 63 -9.86 -14.54 4.03
C ARG A 63 -10.55 -15.08 2.78
N LEU A 64 -11.42 -14.29 2.14
CA LEU A 64 -12.09 -14.68 0.90
C LEU A 64 -11.08 -14.84 -0.24
N VAL A 65 -10.15 -13.90 -0.37
CA VAL A 65 -9.08 -13.95 -1.37
C VAL A 65 -8.18 -15.16 -1.14
N ALA A 66 -7.67 -15.33 0.09
CA ALA A 66 -6.80 -16.45 0.44
C ALA A 66 -7.45 -17.81 0.15
N ALA A 67 -8.67 -18.03 0.62
CA ALA A 67 -9.39 -19.29 0.41
C ALA A 67 -9.67 -19.55 -1.08
N THR A 68 -9.98 -18.50 -1.85
CA THR A 68 -10.22 -18.62 -3.30
C THR A 68 -8.94 -19.05 -4.03
N LEU A 69 -7.81 -18.42 -3.72
CA LEU A 69 -6.51 -18.76 -4.33
C LEU A 69 -6.06 -20.18 -3.96
N GLN A 70 -6.20 -20.58 -2.69
CA GLN A 70 -5.96 -21.97 -2.28
C GLN A 70 -6.85 -22.96 -3.02
N GLY A 71 -8.11 -22.59 -3.25
CA GLY A 71 -9.06 -23.36 -4.05
C GLY A 71 -8.61 -23.55 -5.50
N LEU A 72 -7.85 -22.62 -6.08
CA LEU A 72 -7.24 -22.75 -7.40
C LEU A 72 -5.94 -23.57 -7.39
N GLY A 73 -5.48 -24.01 -6.22
CA GLY A 73 -4.20 -24.72 -6.06
C GLY A 73 -2.98 -23.79 -5.98
N LEU A 74 -3.18 -22.51 -5.70
CA LEU A 74 -2.12 -21.52 -5.48
C LEU A 74 -1.76 -21.44 -3.99
N ASP A 75 -0.47 -21.28 -3.71
CA ASP A 75 0.03 -21.06 -2.37
C ASP A 75 -0.13 -19.58 -2.00
N VAL A 76 -0.52 -19.27 -0.76
CA VAL A 76 -0.77 -17.91 -0.29
C VAL A 76 0.20 -17.56 0.83
N LEU A 77 0.90 -16.43 0.67
CA LEU A 77 1.66 -15.78 1.73
C LEU A 77 0.91 -14.51 2.17
N ASP A 78 0.29 -14.54 3.34
CA ASP A 78 -0.46 -13.43 3.91
C ASP A 78 0.40 -12.62 4.88
N LEU A 79 0.64 -11.36 4.52
CA LEU A 79 1.43 -10.41 5.32
C LEU A 79 0.59 -9.72 6.40
N GLY A 80 -0.72 -10.01 6.47
CA GLY A 80 -1.63 -9.37 7.40
C GLY A 80 -1.71 -7.86 7.19
N LEU A 81 -1.68 -7.10 8.30
CA LEU A 81 -1.55 -5.65 8.26
C LEU A 81 -0.18 -5.28 7.70
N SER A 82 -0.20 -4.72 6.49
CA SER A 82 1.00 -4.39 5.72
C SER A 82 0.81 -3.05 5.03
N THR A 83 1.82 -2.61 4.29
CA THR A 83 1.76 -1.44 3.40
C THR A 83 1.77 -1.90 1.95
N THR A 84 1.20 -1.10 1.06
CA THR A 84 1.31 -1.30 -0.40
C THR A 84 2.76 -1.55 -0.83
N PRO A 85 3.73 -0.66 -0.50
CA PRO A 85 5.11 -0.88 -0.91
C PRO A 85 5.77 -2.12 -0.28
N THR A 86 5.35 -2.57 0.90
CA THR A 86 5.87 -3.82 1.49
C THR A 86 5.46 -5.02 0.63
N VAL A 87 4.18 -5.09 0.21
CA VAL A 87 3.71 -6.20 -0.64
C VAL A 87 4.42 -6.17 -2.00
N GLU A 88 4.57 -5.00 -2.61
CA GLU A 88 5.28 -4.81 -3.88
C GLU A 88 6.74 -5.29 -3.81
N LEU A 89 7.44 -5.09 -2.70
CA LEU A 89 8.81 -5.59 -2.52
C LEU A 89 8.88 -7.10 -2.22
N VAL A 90 7.92 -7.65 -1.48
CA VAL A 90 7.92 -9.07 -1.08
C VAL A 90 7.65 -9.99 -2.28
N VAL A 91 6.80 -9.58 -3.23
CA VAL A 91 6.48 -10.35 -4.44
C VAL A 91 7.76 -10.80 -5.18
N PRO A 92 8.63 -9.90 -5.67
CA PRO A 92 9.87 -10.29 -6.33
C PRO A 92 10.87 -10.92 -5.37
N ALA A 93 10.96 -10.48 -4.11
CA ALA A 93 11.89 -11.05 -3.13
C ALA A 93 11.62 -12.54 -2.84
N ARG A 94 10.35 -12.95 -2.87
CA ARG A 94 9.92 -14.35 -2.70
C ARG A 94 9.81 -15.10 -4.03
N ARG A 95 10.08 -14.45 -5.17
CA ARG A 95 9.84 -14.99 -6.52
C ARG A 95 8.40 -15.52 -6.63
N ALA A 96 7.46 -14.75 -6.08
CA ALA A 96 6.05 -15.05 -6.16
C ALA A 96 5.56 -14.85 -7.61
N ALA A 97 4.49 -15.54 -7.97
CA ALA A 97 3.85 -15.42 -9.27
C ALA A 97 3.03 -14.12 -9.40
N GLY A 98 2.72 -13.47 -8.28
CA GLY A 98 2.10 -12.16 -8.22
C GLY A 98 1.71 -11.79 -6.78
N GLY A 99 0.94 -10.71 -6.64
CA GLY A 99 0.36 -10.33 -5.35
C GLY A 99 -0.96 -9.57 -5.45
N ILE A 100 -1.68 -9.52 -4.32
CA ILE A 100 -2.93 -8.76 -4.18
C ILE A 100 -2.83 -7.88 -2.93
N ILE A 101 -2.99 -6.58 -3.11
CA ILE A 101 -3.06 -5.61 -2.01
C ILE A 101 -4.53 -5.26 -1.77
N LEU A 102 -4.96 -5.41 -0.52
CA LEU A 102 -6.36 -5.27 -0.12
C LEU A 102 -6.55 -3.91 0.56
N THR A 103 -6.83 -2.91 -0.27
CA THR A 103 -6.95 -1.52 0.15
C THR A 103 -7.62 -0.68 -0.92
N ALA A 104 -8.40 0.31 -0.52
CA ALA A 104 -8.88 1.38 -1.41
C ALA A 104 -8.10 2.71 -1.22
N SER A 105 -6.84 2.67 -0.77
CA SER A 105 -5.93 3.82 -0.60
C SER A 105 -6.56 4.99 0.19
N HIS A 106 -6.82 6.13 -0.43
CA HIS A 106 -7.43 7.31 0.19
C HIS A 106 -8.98 7.31 0.13
N ASN A 107 -9.63 6.24 -0.32
CA ASN A 107 -11.10 6.19 -0.32
C ASN A 107 -11.65 6.05 1.12
N PRO A 108 -12.85 6.55 1.42
CA PRO A 108 -13.48 6.42 2.74
C PRO A 108 -13.62 4.98 3.25
N LYS A 109 -13.83 4.80 4.56
CA LYS A 109 -13.79 3.49 5.26
C LYS A 109 -14.73 2.40 4.73
N GLN A 110 -15.83 2.77 4.08
CA GLN A 110 -16.77 1.83 3.47
C GLN A 110 -16.25 1.19 2.17
N TRP A 111 -15.13 1.67 1.63
CA TRP A 111 -14.51 1.15 0.42
C TRP A 111 -13.45 0.12 0.73
N ASN A 112 -13.28 -0.84 -0.17
CA ASN A 112 -12.11 -1.72 -0.25
C ASN A 112 -11.80 -2.03 -1.72
N ALA A 113 -10.66 -2.64 -2.01
CA ALA A 113 -10.27 -3.03 -3.36
C ALA A 113 -9.36 -4.25 -3.39
N LEU A 114 -9.24 -4.82 -4.59
CA LEU A 114 -8.16 -5.74 -4.96
C LEU A 114 -7.25 -4.98 -5.93
N LYS A 115 -6.10 -4.52 -5.43
CA LYS A 115 -4.98 -4.01 -6.23
C LYS A 115 -4.14 -5.21 -6.66
N LEU A 116 -3.99 -5.44 -7.96
CA LEU A 116 -3.41 -6.67 -8.52
C LEU A 116 -1.99 -6.39 -9.01
N LEU A 117 -1.04 -7.24 -8.62
CA LEU A 117 0.36 -7.14 -8.99
C LEU A 117 0.81 -8.29 -9.91
N ASN A 118 1.76 -8.04 -10.80
CA ASN A 118 2.49 -9.05 -11.56
C ASN A 118 3.63 -9.67 -10.73
N ALA A 119 4.39 -10.60 -11.31
CA ALA A 119 5.51 -11.28 -10.64
C ALA A 119 6.71 -10.35 -10.35
N GLN A 120 6.76 -9.16 -10.95
CA GLN A 120 7.78 -8.13 -10.70
C GLN A 120 7.41 -7.26 -9.49
N GLY A 121 6.21 -7.43 -8.91
CA GLY A 121 5.71 -6.59 -7.83
C GLY A 121 5.09 -5.28 -8.33
N GLU A 122 4.88 -5.13 -9.63
CA GLU A 122 4.27 -3.95 -10.24
C GLU A 122 2.76 -4.14 -10.39
N PHE A 123 1.99 -3.05 -10.37
CA PHE A 123 0.58 -3.11 -10.78
C PHE A 123 0.44 -3.70 -12.19
N ILE A 124 -0.54 -4.59 -12.37
CA ILE A 124 -0.82 -5.15 -13.70
C ILE A 124 -1.16 -4.03 -14.69
N SER A 125 -0.65 -4.18 -15.91
CA SER A 125 -0.93 -3.27 -17.03
C SER A 125 -2.40 -3.28 -17.41
N ASP A 126 -2.82 -2.26 -18.18
CA ASP A 126 -4.17 -2.20 -18.74
C ASP A 126 -4.51 -3.46 -19.56
N SER A 127 -3.57 -3.96 -20.38
CA SER A 127 -3.77 -5.20 -21.15
C SER A 127 -3.98 -6.44 -20.29
N GLU A 128 -3.20 -6.59 -19.21
CA GLU A 128 -3.34 -7.70 -18.27
C GLU A 128 -4.66 -7.58 -17.47
N GLY A 129 -5.02 -6.36 -17.08
CA GLY A 129 -6.29 -6.06 -16.44
C GLY A 129 -7.49 -6.48 -17.30
N HIS A 130 -7.45 -6.20 -18.60
CA HIS A 130 -8.49 -6.67 -19.53
C HIS A 130 -8.59 -8.20 -19.59
N GLN A 131 -7.47 -8.92 -19.51
CA GLN A 131 -7.47 -10.40 -19.47
C GLN A 131 -8.14 -10.91 -18.19
N VAL A 132 -7.78 -10.35 -17.03
CA VAL A 132 -8.40 -10.70 -15.75
C VAL A 132 -9.91 -10.43 -15.77
N LEU A 133 -10.33 -9.29 -16.31
CA LEU A 133 -11.76 -8.95 -16.42
C LEU A 133 -12.50 -9.91 -17.36
N ALA A 134 -11.90 -10.30 -18.48
CA ALA A 134 -12.49 -11.27 -19.39
C ALA A 134 -12.68 -12.65 -18.75
N LEU A 135 -11.70 -13.13 -17.97
CA LEU A 135 -11.83 -14.36 -17.18
C LEU A 135 -12.94 -14.24 -16.14
N ALA A 136 -13.05 -13.09 -15.47
CA ALA A 136 -14.06 -12.84 -14.46
C ALA A 136 -15.48 -12.78 -15.05
N ASP A 137 -15.65 -12.21 -16.23
CA ASP A 137 -16.95 -12.04 -16.89
C ASP A 137 -17.43 -13.33 -17.57
N SER A 138 -16.52 -14.19 -18.01
CA SER A 138 -16.84 -15.53 -18.56
C SER A 138 -16.88 -16.64 -17.51
N GLU A 139 -16.49 -16.33 -16.27
CA GLU A 139 -16.29 -17.32 -15.19
C GLU A 139 -15.36 -18.49 -15.61
N ALA A 140 -14.37 -18.18 -16.45
CA ALA A 140 -13.44 -19.16 -17.01
C ALA A 140 -12.31 -19.47 -16.01
N PHE A 141 -12.67 -20.09 -14.88
CA PHE A 141 -11.75 -20.54 -13.85
C PHE A 141 -12.17 -21.91 -13.30
N ASP A 142 -11.19 -22.81 -13.13
CA ASP A 142 -11.40 -24.16 -12.63
C ASP A 142 -10.73 -24.34 -11.26
N PHE A 143 -11.51 -24.78 -10.28
CA PHE A 143 -10.99 -25.05 -8.94
C PHE A 143 -10.30 -26.42 -8.86
N ALA A 144 -9.23 -26.49 -8.07
CA ALA A 144 -8.45 -27.69 -7.86
C ALA A 144 -9.23 -28.76 -7.08
N PRO A 145 -9.00 -30.06 -7.33
CA PRO A 145 -9.50 -31.12 -6.47
C PRO A 145 -8.86 -31.03 -5.07
N VAL A 146 -9.52 -31.61 -4.07
CA VAL A 146 -9.09 -31.55 -2.66
C VAL A 146 -7.62 -31.97 -2.43
N THR A 147 -7.09 -32.88 -3.25
CA THR A 147 -5.70 -33.36 -3.17
C THR A 147 -4.67 -32.40 -3.77
N LYS A 148 -5.10 -31.29 -4.38
CA LYS A 148 -4.25 -30.29 -5.04
C LYS A 148 -4.55 -28.86 -4.57
N LEU A 149 -5.21 -28.70 -3.42
CA LEU A 149 -5.39 -27.38 -2.80
C LEU A 149 -4.03 -26.77 -2.47
N GLY A 150 -3.96 -25.44 -2.59
CA GLY A 150 -2.77 -24.69 -2.22
C GLY A 150 -2.65 -24.47 -0.71
N SER A 151 -1.46 -24.07 -0.28
CA SER A 151 -1.15 -23.80 1.13
C SER A 151 -1.42 -22.35 1.53
N TYR A 152 -1.50 -22.09 2.83
CA TYR A 152 -1.59 -20.76 3.42
C TYR A 152 -0.50 -20.61 4.48
N GLN A 153 0.23 -19.50 4.42
CA GLN A 153 1.29 -19.15 5.36
C GLN A 153 1.22 -17.65 5.68
N THR A 154 1.77 -17.28 6.83
CA THR A 154 1.91 -15.89 7.27
C THR A 154 3.37 -15.56 7.51
N ASP A 155 3.76 -14.30 7.30
CA ASP A 155 5.13 -13.82 7.58
C ASP A 155 5.12 -12.37 8.09
N ASP A 156 5.40 -12.23 9.38
CA ASP A 156 5.45 -10.95 10.10
C ASP A 156 6.83 -10.26 10.04
N THR A 157 7.83 -10.88 9.39
CA THR A 157 9.19 -10.31 9.26
C THR A 157 9.35 -9.38 8.06
N THR A 158 8.37 -9.38 7.15
CA THR A 158 8.46 -8.68 5.86
C THR A 158 8.54 -7.16 5.98
N LEU A 159 7.84 -6.56 6.96
CA LEU A 159 7.94 -5.12 7.21
C LEU A 159 9.34 -4.72 7.69
N THR A 160 9.96 -5.53 8.55
CA THR A 160 11.35 -5.31 8.97
C THR A 160 12.30 -5.42 7.79
N ALA A 161 12.14 -6.43 6.94
CA ALA A 161 12.96 -6.57 5.73
C ALA A 161 12.79 -5.38 4.76
N HIS A 162 11.59 -4.82 4.64
CA HIS A 162 11.36 -3.59 3.89
C HIS A 162 12.08 -2.38 4.52
N ILE A 163 11.98 -2.20 5.85
CA ILE A 163 12.72 -1.14 6.55
C ILE A 163 14.22 -1.30 6.34
N ASP A 164 14.77 -2.50 6.46
CA ASP A 164 16.20 -2.77 6.23
C ASP A 164 16.61 -2.41 4.79
N ALA A 165 15.76 -2.68 3.79
CA ALA A 165 16.01 -2.28 2.41
C ALA A 165 16.05 -0.75 2.25
N ILE A 166 15.20 0.00 2.96
CA ILE A 166 15.25 1.47 2.99
C ILE A 166 16.57 1.95 3.62
N LEU A 167 16.97 1.39 4.76
CA LEU A 167 18.21 1.77 5.44
C LEU A 167 19.47 1.46 4.62
N ALA A 168 19.40 0.45 3.75
CA ALA A 168 20.49 0.07 2.86
C ALA A 168 20.62 0.99 1.62
N LEU A 169 19.68 1.92 1.38
CA LEU A 169 19.76 2.84 0.26
C LEU A 169 20.98 3.77 0.42
N PRO A 170 21.82 3.97 -0.62
CA PRO A 170 23.05 4.76 -0.51
C PRO A 170 22.86 6.22 -0.07
N LEU A 171 21.67 6.77 -0.30
CA LEU A 171 21.32 8.15 0.03
C LEU A 171 20.63 8.30 1.39
N VAL A 172 20.48 7.22 2.15
CA VAL A 172 19.93 7.27 3.51
C VAL A 172 21.08 7.32 4.51
N ASP A 173 21.36 8.51 5.03
CA ASP A 173 22.39 8.74 6.06
C ASP A 173 21.79 8.62 7.47
N VAL A 174 21.78 7.39 7.99
CA VAL A 174 21.24 7.07 9.32
C VAL A 174 21.97 7.81 10.44
N GLU A 175 23.30 7.98 10.34
CA GLU A 175 24.09 8.67 11.37
C GLU A 175 23.76 10.16 11.41
N ALA A 176 23.60 10.80 10.26
CA ALA A 176 23.20 12.20 10.18
C ALA A 176 21.80 12.42 10.78
N ILE A 177 20.83 11.56 10.45
CA ILE A 177 19.46 11.64 10.98
C ILE A 177 19.46 11.47 12.50
N ARG A 178 20.13 10.43 13.02
CA ARG A 178 20.26 10.19 14.46
C ARG A 178 20.93 11.36 15.20
N LYS A 179 22.01 11.90 14.63
CA LYS A 179 22.74 13.03 15.24
C LYS A 179 21.90 14.29 15.31
N HIS A 180 20.99 14.51 14.35
CA HIS A 180 20.14 15.69 14.32
C HIS A 180 19.08 15.68 15.43
N LYS A 181 18.69 14.48 15.92
CA LYS A 181 17.68 14.30 16.98
C LYS A 181 16.34 14.94 16.65
N PHE A 182 15.86 14.70 15.43
CA PHE A 182 14.55 15.18 14.99
C PHE A 182 13.46 14.82 15.98
N ARG A 183 12.51 15.74 16.16
CA ARG A 183 11.26 15.56 16.89
C ARG A 183 10.14 15.54 15.86
N VAL A 184 9.53 14.38 15.65
CA VAL A 184 8.59 14.15 14.54
C VAL A 184 7.18 13.92 15.07
N VAL A 185 6.17 14.41 14.36
CA VAL A 185 4.77 14.03 14.56
C VAL A 185 4.35 13.12 13.41
N VAL A 186 3.69 12.01 13.70
CA VAL A 186 3.17 11.09 12.69
C VAL A 186 1.65 11.05 12.78
N ASP A 187 0.96 11.29 11.67
CA ASP A 187 -0.47 10.97 11.51
C ASP A 187 -0.63 9.81 10.52
N ALA A 188 -1.21 8.72 10.98
CA ALA A 188 -1.41 7.51 10.19
C ALA A 188 -2.89 7.13 10.01
N VAL A 189 -3.81 8.08 10.24
CA VAL A 189 -5.25 7.98 9.96
C VAL A 189 -5.93 6.70 10.46
N ASN A 190 -5.41 6.10 11.52
CA ASN A 190 -5.82 4.82 12.10
C ASN A 190 -5.67 3.61 11.16
N SER A 191 -4.55 3.55 10.43
CA SER A 191 -4.21 2.43 9.56
C SER A 191 -2.75 1.98 9.65
N SER A 192 -2.29 1.14 8.70
CA SER A 192 -0.99 0.45 8.68
C SER A 192 0.22 1.38 8.87
N GLY A 193 0.11 2.65 8.49
CA GLY A 193 1.14 3.66 8.74
C GLY A 193 1.54 3.79 10.21
N GLY A 194 0.60 3.54 11.13
CA GLY A 194 0.82 3.66 12.57
C GLY A 194 1.70 2.54 13.14
N ILE A 195 1.90 1.46 12.36
CA ILE A 195 2.89 0.42 12.62
C ILE A 195 4.19 0.75 11.88
N ALA A 196 4.10 0.95 10.57
CA ALA A 196 5.27 1.04 9.68
C ALA A 196 6.13 2.29 9.92
N VAL A 197 5.53 3.47 9.99
CA VAL A 197 6.26 4.74 10.08
C VAL A 197 7.00 4.87 11.41
N PRO A 198 6.40 4.57 12.58
CA PRO A 198 7.15 4.57 13.83
C PRO A 198 8.30 3.57 13.89
N GLN A 199 8.16 2.38 13.29
CA GLN A 199 9.27 1.41 13.22
C GLN A 199 10.42 1.92 12.36
N LEU A 200 10.12 2.51 11.19
CA LEU A 200 11.12 3.13 10.32
C LEU A 200 11.85 4.28 11.03
N LEU A 201 11.11 5.19 11.68
CA LEU A 201 11.69 6.32 12.41
C LEU A 201 12.60 5.85 13.55
N ALA A 202 12.19 4.82 14.30
CA ALA A 202 13.02 4.23 15.34
C ALA A 202 14.32 3.64 14.75
N ALA A 203 14.24 2.93 13.62
CA ALA A 203 15.41 2.36 12.95
C ALA A 203 16.36 3.44 12.38
N LEU A 204 15.81 4.59 11.97
CA LEU A 204 16.56 5.79 11.59
C LEU A 204 17.18 6.54 12.78
N GLY A 205 16.90 6.12 14.02
CA GLY A 205 17.42 6.76 15.24
C GLY A 205 16.65 8.00 15.69
N VAL A 206 15.39 8.17 15.26
CA VAL A 206 14.50 9.24 15.72
C VAL A 206 13.82 8.81 17.02
N GLU A 207 14.25 9.40 18.15
CA GLU A 207 13.79 9.01 19.49
C GLU A 207 12.51 9.73 19.94
N THR A 208 12.20 10.90 19.38
CA THR A 208 11.04 11.71 19.79
C THR A 208 9.99 11.69 18.69
N VAL A 209 9.00 10.79 18.83
CA VAL A 209 7.89 10.66 17.88
C VAL A 209 6.56 10.81 18.62
N GLU A 210 5.80 11.85 18.27
CA GLU A 210 4.40 12.01 18.68
C GLU A 210 3.51 11.23 17.72
N LYS A 211 2.71 10.30 18.24
CA LYS A 211 1.87 9.40 17.45
C LYS A 211 0.42 9.88 17.45
N LEU A 212 -0.02 10.44 16.34
CA LEU A 212 -1.40 10.79 16.09
C LEU A 212 -2.04 9.70 15.22
N HIS A 213 -3.24 9.26 15.61
CA HIS A 213 -4.03 8.26 14.86
C HIS A 213 -3.23 7.01 14.42
N CYS A 214 -2.31 6.52 15.26
CA CYS A 214 -1.44 5.40 14.88
C CYS A 214 -2.01 4.02 15.25
N GLU A 215 -3.09 3.93 16.03
CA GLU A 215 -3.72 2.64 16.31
C GLU A 215 -4.49 2.18 15.06
N PRO A 216 -4.17 1.03 14.45
CA PRO A 216 -4.72 0.59 13.17
C PRO A 216 -6.12 -0.03 13.33
N THR A 217 -7.08 0.78 13.76
CA THR A 217 -8.46 0.33 14.01
C THR A 217 -9.30 0.19 12.74
N GLY A 218 -8.90 0.85 11.65
CA GLY A 218 -9.71 0.95 10.43
C GLY A 218 -10.88 1.93 10.51
N ASP A 219 -11.11 2.53 11.69
CA ASP A 219 -12.04 3.64 11.86
C ASP A 219 -11.27 4.94 11.73
N PHE A 220 -11.14 5.40 10.48
CA PHE A 220 -10.30 6.53 10.11
C PHE A 220 -10.71 7.81 10.86
N ALA A 221 -9.78 8.42 11.60
CA ALA A 221 -10.02 9.64 12.37
C ALA A 221 -10.45 10.85 11.54
N HIS A 222 -9.99 10.92 10.30
CA HIS A 222 -10.38 11.92 9.32
C HIS A 222 -10.50 11.28 7.93
N ASN A 223 -10.89 12.07 6.93
CA ASN A 223 -10.86 11.60 5.55
C ASN A 223 -9.40 11.24 5.18
N PRO A 224 -9.14 10.02 4.70
CA PRO A 224 -7.78 9.53 4.47
C PRO A 224 -7.01 10.20 3.32
N GLU A 225 -7.67 11.05 2.52
CA GLU A 225 -6.96 11.87 1.55
C GLU A 225 -6.15 12.97 2.26
N PRO A 226 -4.81 13.03 2.11
CA PRO A 226 -3.94 13.90 2.90
C PRO A 226 -3.94 15.36 2.39
N LEU A 227 -5.13 15.98 2.38
CA LEU A 227 -5.33 17.38 2.00
C LEU A 227 -5.32 18.30 3.24
N PRO A 228 -4.89 19.57 3.11
CA PRO A 228 -4.77 20.50 4.25
C PRO A 228 -6.01 20.57 5.16
N GLU A 229 -7.21 20.49 4.58
CA GLU A 229 -8.48 20.51 5.32
C GLU A 229 -8.69 19.30 6.25
N ASN A 230 -8.05 18.17 5.97
CA ASN A 230 -8.13 16.93 6.74
C ASN A 230 -7.01 16.85 7.80
N LEU A 231 -5.93 17.61 7.65
CA LEU A 231 -4.70 17.50 8.46
C LEU A 231 -4.58 18.57 9.56
N ARG A 232 -5.72 19.04 10.06
CA ARG A 232 -5.78 20.14 11.04
C ARG A 232 -5.17 19.78 12.39
N ASP A 233 -5.27 18.53 12.81
CA ASP A 233 -4.83 18.12 14.14
C ASP A 233 -3.30 18.06 14.23
N ILE A 234 -2.64 17.45 13.25
CA ILE A 234 -1.17 17.46 13.16
C ILE A 234 -0.62 18.88 12.95
N ALA A 235 -1.25 19.71 12.10
CA ALA A 235 -0.85 21.10 11.90
C ALA A 235 -0.85 21.90 13.21
N LYS A 236 -1.92 21.78 14.02
CA LYS A 236 -2.02 22.44 15.34
C LYS A 236 -0.96 21.96 16.33
N ILE A 237 -0.49 20.72 16.23
CA ILE A 237 0.60 20.22 17.09
C ILE A 237 1.91 20.90 16.70
N LEU A 238 2.20 21.01 15.40
CA LEU A 238 3.39 21.67 14.88
C LEU A 238 3.38 23.18 15.16
N GLU A 239 2.26 23.87 14.95
CA GLU A 239 2.09 25.31 15.25
C GLU A 239 2.41 25.67 16.72
N LYS A 240 2.16 24.76 17.66
CA LYS A 240 2.50 24.96 19.08
C LYS A 240 4.01 24.93 19.34
N GLY A 241 4.78 24.46 18.37
CA GLY A 241 6.23 24.35 18.42
C GLY A 241 6.74 23.10 19.12
N GLY A 242 8.04 22.89 18.99
CA GLY A 242 8.75 21.75 19.60
C GLY A 242 8.76 20.49 18.73
N PHE A 243 8.30 20.54 17.49
CA PHE A 243 8.51 19.46 16.53
C PHE A 243 9.10 20.05 15.25
N ASP A 244 9.96 19.28 14.58
CA ASP A 244 10.70 19.72 13.41
C ASP A 244 10.00 19.34 12.09
N LEU A 245 9.15 18.30 12.13
CA LEU A 245 8.50 17.74 10.95
C LEU A 245 7.23 16.97 11.32
N GLY A 246 6.18 17.14 10.52
CA GLY A 246 5.02 16.26 10.46
C GLY A 246 5.10 15.31 9.28
N ILE A 247 4.78 14.04 9.52
CA ILE A 247 4.66 12.99 8.51
C ILE A 247 3.22 12.49 8.52
N VAL A 248 2.56 12.56 7.37
CA VAL A 248 1.21 12.05 7.18
C VAL A 248 1.22 11.02 6.06
N VAL A 249 0.57 9.88 6.31
CA VAL A 249 0.44 8.81 5.33
C VAL A 249 -1.02 8.41 5.16
N ASP A 250 -1.37 7.94 3.97
CA ASP A 250 -2.68 7.38 3.70
C ASP A 250 -2.77 5.92 4.21
N PRO A 251 -3.96 5.29 4.19
CA PRO A 251 -4.20 4.02 4.87
C PRO A 251 -3.25 2.87 4.52
N ASP A 252 -2.83 2.76 3.27
CA ASP A 252 -1.91 1.73 2.76
C ASP A 252 -0.48 2.22 2.54
N VAL A 253 -0.19 3.47 2.91
CA VAL A 253 1.16 4.03 3.02
C VAL A 253 1.88 4.06 1.67
N ASP A 254 1.16 4.29 0.58
CA ASP A 254 1.73 4.59 -0.74
C ASP A 254 1.85 6.11 -0.99
N ARG A 255 1.25 6.93 -0.13
CA ARG A 255 1.37 8.40 -0.14
C ARG A 255 2.08 8.95 1.08
N LEU A 256 2.71 10.09 0.87
CA LEU A 256 3.36 10.90 1.89
C LEU A 256 2.95 12.37 1.73
N ALA A 257 2.46 12.97 2.80
CA ALA A 257 2.38 14.42 2.94
C ALA A 257 3.26 14.87 4.12
N LEU A 258 3.95 15.99 3.92
CA LEU A 258 4.84 16.57 4.92
C LEU A 258 4.23 17.87 5.45
N VAL A 259 4.47 18.13 6.73
CA VAL A 259 4.02 19.36 7.40
C VAL A 259 5.25 20.01 8.04
N SER A 260 5.50 21.27 7.75
CA SER A 260 6.63 22.00 8.32
C SER A 260 6.43 22.30 9.81
N GLU A 261 7.50 22.69 10.49
CA GLU A 261 7.55 23.00 11.91
C GLU A 261 6.59 24.13 12.33
N ASN A 262 6.16 24.96 11.39
CA ASN A 262 5.18 26.03 11.59
C ASN A 262 3.73 25.58 11.34
N GLY A 263 3.50 24.31 11.02
CA GLY A 263 2.18 23.73 10.72
C GLY A 263 1.69 23.92 9.28
N GLU A 264 2.46 24.58 8.42
CA GLU A 264 2.12 24.70 7.00
C GLU A 264 2.30 23.37 6.27
N MET A 265 1.43 23.08 5.31
CA MET A 265 1.57 21.87 4.49
C MET A 265 2.72 22.06 3.50
N PHE A 266 3.72 21.19 3.56
CA PHE A 266 4.74 21.11 2.54
C PHE A 266 4.19 20.27 1.38
N GLY A 267 3.48 20.95 0.47
CA GLY A 267 2.68 20.33 -0.57
C GLY A 267 3.40 19.21 -1.34
N GLU A 268 2.66 18.18 -1.74
CA GLU A 268 3.17 16.97 -2.42
C GLU A 268 4.05 17.29 -3.65
N GLU A 269 3.69 18.34 -4.39
CA GLU A 269 4.45 18.84 -5.54
C GLU A 269 5.86 19.32 -5.15
N TYR A 270 6.02 19.93 -3.97
CA TYR A 270 7.33 20.35 -3.45
C TYR A 270 8.10 19.19 -2.83
N THR A 271 7.42 18.19 -2.27
CA THR A 271 8.07 16.96 -1.80
C THR A 271 8.77 16.24 -2.94
N LEU A 272 8.10 16.08 -4.09
CA LEU A 272 8.69 15.51 -5.29
C LEU A 272 9.93 16.30 -5.76
N VAL A 273 9.83 17.64 -5.80
CA VAL A 273 10.93 18.51 -6.24
C VAL A 273 12.12 18.45 -5.28
N ALA A 274 11.89 18.50 -3.97
CA ALA A 274 12.94 18.46 -2.97
C ALA A 274 13.71 17.14 -2.99
N VAL A 275 13.00 16.01 -3.09
CA VAL A 275 13.61 14.69 -3.20
C VAL A 275 14.37 14.53 -4.51
N ALA A 276 13.79 14.97 -5.64
CA ALA A 276 14.46 14.92 -6.93
C ALA A 276 15.75 15.76 -6.96
N ASP A 277 15.71 16.99 -6.43
CA ASP A 277 16.89 17.84 -6.32
C ASP A 277 18.02 17.18 -5.51
N TYR A 278 17.67 16.57 -4.36
CA TYR A 278 18.62 15.83 -3.54
C TYR A 278 19.23 14.63 -4.28
N VAL A 279 18.39 13.77 -4.87
CA VAL A 279 18.82 12.54 -5.56
C VAL A 279 19.65 12.85 -6.79
N LEU A 280 19.23 13.80 -7.63
CA LEU A 280 19.94 14.17 -8.86
C LEU A 280 21.29 14.82 -8.53
N LYS A 281 21.36 15.70 -7.52
CA LYS A 281 22.64 16.27 -7.08
C LYS A 281 23.61 15.20 -6.60
N ALA A 282 23.14 14.23 -5.81
CA ALA A 282 23.97 13.14 -5.32
C ALA A 282 24.48 12.24 -6.45
N ASN A 283 23.68 12.04 -7.51
CA ASN A 283 24.02 11.19 -8.65
C ASN A 283 24.73 11.91 -9.81
N GLY A 284 24.95 13.23 -9.72
CA GLY A 284 25.57 14.02 -10.78
C GLY A 284 24.65 14.30 -11.99
N GLY A 285 23.33 14.27 -11.78
CA GLY A 285 22.30 14.47 -12.80
C GLY A 285 21.45 13.22 -13.03
N GLY A 286 20.61 13.25 -14.07
CA GLY A 286 19.70 12.16 -14.41
C GLY A 286 18.39 12.67 -15.02
N ASN A 287 17.48 11.74 -15.28
CA ASN A 287 16.14 12.06 -15.79
C ASN A 287 15.11 11.92 -14.66
N THR A 288 14.05 12.71 -14.72
CA THR A 288 12.86 12.57 -13.87
C THR A 288 11.66 12.19 -14.75
N VAL A 289 10.69 11.52 -14.13
CA VAL A 289 9.40 11.20 -14.77
C VAL A 289 8.31 11.67 -13.82
N SER A 290 7.36 12.44 -14.34
CA SER A 290 6.20 12.91 -13.58
C SER A 290 4.95 12.87 -14.44
N ASN A 291 3.79 13.02 -13.78
CA ASN A 291 2.54 13.21 -14.51
C ASN A 291 2.51 14.61 -15.16
N ARG A 292 1.57 14.85 -16.11
CA ARG A 292 1.42 16.16 -16.77
C ARG A 292 0.81 17.24 -15.87
N SER A 293 0.19 16.84 -14.76
CA SER A 293 -0.42 17.74 -13.77
C SER A 293 0.58 18.26 -12.74
N SER A 294 1.76 17.66 -12.64
CA SER A 294 2.79 18.02 -11.67
C SER A 294 3.42 19.37 -12.00
N THR A 295 3.93 20.01 -10.96
CA THR A 295 4.56 21.32 -11.04
C THR A 295 5.70 21.35 -12.04
N ARG A 296 5.81 22.45 -12.79
CA ARG A 296 6.96 22.72 -13.68
C ARG A 296 8.26 23.04 -12.93
N ALA A 297 8.26 23.01 -11.60
CA ALA A 297 9.45 23.14 -10.78
C ALA A 297 10.33 21.88 -10.83
N LEU A 298 9.76 20.72 -11.15
CA LEU A 298 10.52 19.50 -11.47
C LEU A 298 11.05 19.61 -12.91
N ARG A 299 12.29 20.06 -13.09
CA ARG A 299 12.96 20.13 -14.40
C ARG A 299 14.43 19.74 -14.30
#